data_AF-A0A954NTX5-F1
#
_entry.id   AF-A0A954NTX5-F1
#
_cell.length_a   1.000
_cell.length_b   1.000
_cell.length_c   1.000
_cell.angle_alpha   90.00
_cell.angle_beta   90.00
_cell.angle_gamma   90.00
#
_symmetry.space_group_name_H-M   'P 1'
#
loop_
_entity.id
_entity.type
_entity.pdbx_description
1 polymer ?
#
loop_
_entity_poly.entity_id
_entity_poly.type
_entity_poly.pdbx_seq_one_letter_code
_entity_poly.pdbx_strand_id
1 'polypeptide(L)'
;NLPFMGGIDRAVTLEVPDDAARLEVEGNLAMIQGELIDLVSRRSVMLARALSMARKESWDECDSIMASVDRLPSISTFKSKIIAVQVPGVERAQANRDKSAEKRINKMARELEELVDRYLTATPVRDVKSEIKELRQLSSRSKSGS
;
A
#
# COMPACT_ATOMS: atom_id res chain seq x y z
N ASN A 1 -37.65 36.64 -51.36
CA ASN A 1 -38.06 35.88 -50.16
C ASN A 1 -36.83 35.18 -49.61
N LEU A 2 -36.35 35.60 -48.44
CA LEU A 2 -35.08 35.15 -47.83
C LEU A 2 -35.23 33.75 -47.19
N PRO A 3 -34.22 32.85 -47.24
CA PRO A 3 -34.28 31.58 -46.55
C PRO A 3 -33.97 31.76 -45.05
N PHE A 4 -34.71 31.06 -44.20
CA PHE A 4 -34.51 31.00 -42.76
C PHE A 4 -33.41 29.96 -42.47
N MET A 5 -32.26 30.40 -41.92
CA MET A 5 -31.30 29.49 -41.28
C MET A 5 -31.43 29.63 -39.77
N GLY A 6 -32.16 28.70 -39.15
CA GLY A 6 -32.20 28.53 -37.70
C GLY A 6 -31.11 27.55 -37.27
N GLY A 7 -29.94 28.08 -36.94
CA GLY A 7 -28.82 27.29 -36.45
C GLY A 7 -27.92 28.14 -35.58
N ILE A 8 -28.33 28.39 -34.33
CA ILE A 8 -27.44 28.90 -33.30
C ILE A 8 -27.64 28.01 -32.08
N ASP A 9 -26.99 26.85 -32.09
CA ASP A 9 -26.68 26.18 -30.83
C ASP A 9 -25.70 27.07 -30.08
N ARG A 10 -26.10 27.54 -28.89
CA ARG A 10 -25.21 28.22 -27.96
C ARG A 10 -24.10 27.23 -27.61
N ALA A 11 -22.90 27.46 -28.14
CA ALA A 11 -21.71 26.81 -27.65
C ALA A 11 -21.56 27.16 -26.16
N VAL A 12 -21.88 26.21 -25.29
CA VAL A 12 -21.52 26.26 -23.88
C VAL A 12 -20.05 25.91 -23.83
N THR A 13 -19.19 26.92 -23.62
CA THR A 13 -17.78 26.69 -23.31
C THR A 13 -17.71 26.15 -21.89
N LEU A 14 -17.60 24.82 -21.77
CA LEU A 14 -17.28 24.17 -20.51
C LEU A 14 -15.77 24.37 -20.30
N GLU A 15 -15.36 25.28 -19.40
CA GLU A 15 -13.98 25.32 -18.94
C GLU A 15 -13.70 24.01 -18.19
N VAL A 16 -12.95 23.11 -18.81
CA VAL A 16 -12.47 21.90 -18.17
C VAL A 16 -11.39 22.33 -17.16
N PRO A 17 -11.56 22.06 -15.86
CA PRO A 17 -10.52 22.34 -14.87
C PRO A 17 -9.23 21.62 -15.27
N ASP A 18 -8.09 22.29 -15.09
CA ASP A 18 -6.77 21.66 -15.26
C ASP A 18 -6.57 20.59 -14.17
N ASP A 19 -7.00 19.38 -14.49
CA ASP A 19 -7.02 18.21 -13.61
C ASP A 19 -5.63 17.55 -13.48
N ALA A 20 -4.59 18.11 -14.10
CA ALA A 20 -3.26 17.52 -14.16
C ALA A 20 -2.67 17.21 -12.79
N ALA A 21 -2.81 18.14 -11.83
CA ALA A 21 -2.32 17.95 -10.47
C ALA A 21 -3.00 16.77 -9.75
N ARG A 22 -4.29 16.56 -9.98
CA ARG A 22 -5.05 15.43 -9.42
C ARG A 22 -4.63 14.11 -10.07
N LEU A 23 -4.53 14.10 -11.41
CA LEU A 23 -4.18 12.90 -12.18
C LEU A 23 -2.78 12.39 -11.84
N GLU A 24 -1.82 13.30 -11.67
CA GLU A 24 -0.46 12.94 -11.27
C GLU A 24 -0.44 12.27 -9.89
N VAL A 25 -1.16 12.86 -8.93
CA VAL A 25 -1.29 12.29 -7.58
C VAL A 25 -1.96 10.92 -7.62
N GLU A 26 -3.04 10.78 -8.39
CA GLU A 26 -3.74 9.50 -8.55
C GLU A 26 -2.80 8.41 -9.09
N GLY A 27 -2.02 8.72 -10.12
CA GLY A 27 -1.02 7.78 -10.67
C GLY A 27 0.03 7.38 -9.65
N ASN A 28 0.58 8.34 -8.91
CA ASN A 28 1.58 8.08 -7.88
C ASN A 28 1.02 7.24 -6.72
N LEU A 29 -0.19 7.53 -6.25
CA LEU A 29 -0.85 6.76 -5.20
C LEU A 29 -1.19 5.33 -5.69
N ALA A 30 -1.59 5.16 -6.95
CA ALA A 30 -1.82 3.85 -7.55
C ALA A 30 -0.53 3.01 -7.61
N MET A 31 0.62 3.63 -7.91
CA MET A 31 1.91 2.94 -7.83
C MET A 31 2.23 2.48 -6.41
N ILE A 32 2.05 3.35 -5.41
CA ILE A 32 2.27 3.00 -4.00
C ILE A 32 1.34 1.85 -3.58
N GLN A 33 0.09 1.85 -4.04
CA GLN A 33 -0.84 0.76 -3.79
C GLN A 33 -0.38 -0.56 -4.42
N GLY A 34 0.16 -0.53 -5.65
CA GLY A 34 0.76 -1.70 -6.29
C GLY A 34 1.93 -2.28 -5.49
N GLU A 35 2.83 -1.41 -5.01
CA GLU A 35 3.94 -1.82 -4.13
C GLU A 35 3.45 -2.47 -2.82
N LEU A 36 2.35 -1.96 -2.24
CA LEU A 36 1.74 -2.54 -1.04
C LEU A 36 1.25 -3.97 -1.31
N ILE A 37 0.59 -4.20 -2.43
CA ILE A 37 0.08 -5.53 -2.84
C ILE A 37 1.24 -6.51 -2.99
N ASP A 38 2.29 -6.10 -3.70
CA ASP A 38 3.49 -6.92 -3.91
C ASP A 38 4.17 -7.26 -2.58
N LEU A 39 4.28 -6.28 -1.69
CA LEU A 39 4.87 -6.47 -0.38
C LEU A 39 4.09 -7.50 0.44
N VAL A 40 2.77 -7.33 0.54
CA VAL A 40 1.90 -8.22 1.32
C VAL A 40 1.99 -9.65 0.79
N SER A 41 2.03 -9.80 -0.54
CA SER A 41 2.18 -11.09 -1.21
C SER A 41 3.52 -11.74 -0.88
N ARG A 42 4.63 -11.01 -1.07
CA ARG A 42 5.99 -11.49 -0.76
C ARG A 42 6.11 -11.89 0.71
N ARG A 43 5.62 -11.05 1.62
CA ARG A 43 5.64 -11.35 3.06
C ARG A 43 4.88 -12.63 3.39
N SER A 44 3.71 -12.82 2.81
CA SER A 44 2.89 -14.02 3.05
C SER A 44 3.61 -15.29 2.60
N VAL A 45 4.23 -15.27 1.41
CA VAL A 45 5.03 -16.39 0.90
C VAL A 45 6.23 -16.68 1.79
N MET A 46 6.94 -15.64 2.23
CA MET A 46 8.10 -15.80 3.11
C MET A 46 7.72 -16.40 4.46
N LEU A 47 6.62 -15.94 5.07
CA LEU A 47 6.12 -16.49 6.34
C LEU A 47 5.74 -17.97 6.20
N ALA A 48 5.03 -18.34 5.14
CA ALA A 48 4.69 -19.75 4.86
C ALA A 48 5.94 -20.61 4.67
N ARG A 49 6.97 -20.08 3.98
CA ARG A 49 8.25 -20.77 3.79
C ARG A 49 9.01 -20.92 5.11
N ALA A 50 9.09 -19.87 5.94
CA ALA A 50 9.73 -19.93 7.25
C ALA A 50 9.07 -20.99 8.13
N LEU A 51 7.74 -21.05 8.14
CA LEU A 51 7.00 -22.05 8.89
C LEU A 51 7.26 -23.47 8.36
N SER A 52 7.33 -23.65 7.04
CA SER A 52 7.72 -24.93 6.44
C SER A 52 9.11 -25.38 6.87
N MET A 53 10.08 -24.47 6.94
CA MET A 53 11.44 -24.77 7.42
C MET A 53 11.45 -25.13 8.91
N ALA A 54 10.68 -24.42 9.73
CA ALA A 54 10.52 -24.73 11.15
C ALA A 54 9.96 -26.14 11.38
N ARG A 55 8.95 -26.55 10.59
CA ARG A 55 8.37 -27.91 10.66
C ARG A 55 9.35 -29.01 10.29
N LYS A 56 10.38 -28.69 9.50
CA LYS A 56 11.48 -29.60 9.13
C LYS A 56 12.67 -29.53 10.10
N GLU A 57 12.57 -28.73 11.16
CA GLU A 57 13.68 -28.40 12.07
C GLU A 57 14.89 -27.74 11.40
N SER A 58 14.73 -27.18 10.19
CA SER A 58 15.75 -26.40 9.48
C SER A 58 15.83 -24.98 10.07
N TRP A 59 16.36 -24.87 11.30
CA TRP A 59 16.32 -23.64 12.09
C TRP A 59 17.11 -22.48 11.47
N ASP A 60 18.28 -22.74 10.89
CA ASP A 60 19.11 -21.70 10.27
C ASP A 60 18.40 -21.07 9.06
N GLU A 61 17.76 -21.90 8.22
CA GLU A 61 16.97 -21.43 7.08
C GLU A 61 15.73 -20.66 7.53
N CYS A 62 15.05 -21.15 8.58
CA CYS A 62 13.91 -20.47 9.18
C CYS A 62 14.30 -19.07 9.67
N ASP A 63 15.39 -18.96 10.43
CA ASP A 63 15.87 -17.70 11.01
C ASP A 63 16.31 -16.73 9.92
N SER A 64 16.97 -17.22 8.85
CA SER A 64 17.36 -16.42 7.69
C SER A 64 16.15 -15.81 6.95
N ILE A 65 15.09 -16.60 6.77
CA ILE A 65 13.85 -16.11 6.14
C ILE A 65 13.17 -15.09 7.05
N MET A 66 13.08 -15.35 8.35
CA MET A 66 12.47 -14.42 9.31
C MET A 66 13.23 -13.09 9.42
N ALA A 67 14.56 -13.12 9.40
CA ALA A 67 15.37 -11.91 9.32
C ALA A 67 15.11 -11.12 8.03
N SER A 68 14.80 -11.80 6.93
CA SER A 68 14.42 -11.15 5.68
C SER A 68 13.01 -10.55 5.73
N VAL A 69 12.08 -11.17 6.44
CA VAL A 69 10.74 -10.59 6.72
C VAL A 69 10.86 -9.31 7.54
N ASP A 70 11.73 -9.28 8.55
CA ASP A 70 11.92 -8.10 9.42
C ASP A 70 12.56 -6.90 8.70
N ARG A 71 13.23 -7.14 7.55
CA ARG A 71 13.79 -6.09 6.68
C ARG A 71 12.81 -5.52 5.66
N LEU A 72 11.61 -6.10 5.55
CA LEU A 72 10.60 -5.63 4.62
C LEU A 72 10.10 -4.22 5.01
N PRO A 73 9.70 -3.40 4.03
CA PRO A 73 9.17 -2.06 4.30
C PRO A 73 8.05 -2.06 5.33
N SER A 74 8.05 -1.05 6.20
CA SER A 74 7.12 -0.93 7.32
C SER A 74 5.92 -0.02 6.97
N ILE A 75 4.95 0.04 7.89
CA ILE A 75 3.86 1.04 7.85
C ILE A 75 4.42 2.45 7.70
N SER A 76 5.47 2.81 8.46
CA SER A 76 6.05 4.15 8.40
C SER A 76 6.69 4.46 7.05
N THR A 77 7.27 3.46 6.38
CA THR A 77 7.80 3.61 5.01
C THR A 77 6.68 3.99 4.03
N PHE A 78 5.55 3.28 4.06
CA PHE A 78 4.43 3.58 3.17
C PHE A 78 3.78 4.93 3.48
N LYS A 79 3.53 5.23 4.76
CA LYS A 79 2.98 6.53 5.17
C LYS A 79 3.86 7.70 4.71
N SER A 80 5.18 7.55 4.80
CA SER A 80 6.12 8.56 4.30
C SER A 80 6.01 8.77 2.78
N LYS A 81 5.85 7.69 2.00
CA LYS A 81 5.62 7.77 0.54
C LYS A 81 4.31 8.46 0.21
N ILE A 82 3.23 8.14 0.93
CA ILE A 82 1.92 8.76 0.74
C ILE A 82 2.00 10.27 0.99
N ILE A 83 2.60 10.67 2.11
CA ILE A 83 2.79 12.08 2.48
C ILE A 83 3.61 12.82 1.41
N ALA A 84 4.69 12.20 0.91
CA ALA A 84 5.55 12.78 -0.11
C ALA A 84 4.82 13.05 -1.44
N VAL A 85 3.72 12.35 -1.72
CA VAL A 85 2.86 12.59 -2.89
C VAL A 85 1.72 13.56 -2.55
N GLN A 86 1.10 13.37 -1.38
CA GLN A 86 -0.08 14.13 -0.95
C GLN A 86 0.25 15.61 -0.76
N VAL A 87 1.31 15.94 -0.02
CA VAL A 87 1.62 17.33 0.35
C VAL A 87 1.85 18.21 -0.89
N PRO A 88 2.75 17.84 -1.83
CA PRO A 88 2.94 18.65 -3.05
C PRO A 88 1.69 18.67 -3.94
N GLY A 89 0.90 17.59 -3.94
CA GLY A 89 -0.38 17.53 -4.66
C GLY A 89 -1.40 18.55 -4.13
N VAL A 90 -1.55 18.60 -2.80
CA VAL A 90 -2.45 19.54 -2.12
C VAL A 90 -1.97 20.98 -2.31
N GLU A 91 -0.68 21.25 -2.17
CA GLU A 91 -0.12 22.59 -2.37
C GLU A 91 -0.39 23.12 -3.79
N ARG A 92 -0.23 22.28 -4.82
CA ARG A 92 -0.57 22.64 -6.20
C ARG A 92 -2.06 22.90 -6.38
N ALA A 93 -2.93 22.04 -5.84
CA ALA A 93 -4.37 22.23 -5.89
C ALA A 93 -4.79 23.55 -5.20
N GLN A 94 -4.17 23.89 -4.07
CA GLN A 94 -4.41 25.14 -3.36
C GLN A 94 -3.92 26.35 -4.14
N ALA A 95 -2.74 26.28 -4.77
CA ALA A 95 -2.21 27.34 -5.63
C ALA A 95 -3.16 27.63 -6.82
N ASN A 96 -3.77 26.57 -7.37
CA ASN A 96 -4.76 26.65 -8.46
C ASN A 96 -6.18 27.00 -7.97
N ARG A 97 -6.37 27.21 -6.66
CA ARG A 97 -7.68 27.45 -6.01
C ARG A 97 -8.69 26.31 -6.26
N ASP A 98 -8.22 25.11 -6.57
CA ASP A 98 -9.04 23.94 -6.83
C ASP A 98 -9.34 23.16 -5.54
N LYS A 99 -10.44 23.53 -4.90
CA LYS A 99 -10.96 22.85 -3.69
C LYS A 99 -11.50 21.46 -3.95
N SER A 100 -11.86 21.13 -5.19
CA SER A 100 -12.33 19.79 -5.55
C SER A 100 -11.14 18.83 -5.59
N ALA A 101 -10.06 19.20 -6.28
CA ALA A 101 -8.82 18.42 -6.34
C ALA A 101 -8.21 18.23 -4.96
N GLU A 102 -8.13 19.28 -4.13
CA GLU A 102 -7.64 19.19 -2.75
C GLU A 102 -8.38 18.11 -1.94
N LYS A 103 -9.71 18.12 -1.98
CA LYS A 103 -10.53 17.12 -1.27
C LYS A 103 -10.33 15.71 -1.80
N ARG A 104 -10.23 15.54 -3.13
CA ARG A 104 -10.02 14.23 -3.75
C ARG A 104 -8.65 13.65 -3.42
N ILE A 105 -7.60 14.46 -3.49
CA ILE A 105 -6.23 14.06 -3.12
C ILE A 105 -6.19 13.57 -1.67
N ASN A 106 -6.74 14.35 -0.74
CA ASN A 106 -6.80 13.97 0.67
C ASN A 106 -7.58 12.68 0.90
N LYS A 107 -8.68 12.49 0.17
CA LYS A 107 -9.47 11.26 0.25
C LYS A 107 -8.68 10.04 -0.24
N MET A 108 -8.04 10.12 -1.41
CA MET A 108 -7.26 9.00 -1.96
C MET A 108 -6.07 8.64 -1.06
N ALA A 109 -5.35 9.64 -0.54
CA ALA A 109 -4.25 9.43 0.38
C ALA A 109 -4.71 8.71 1.65
N ARG A 110 -5.82 9.17 2.26
CA ARG A 110 -6.41 8.55 3.44
C ARG A 110 -6.85 7.11 3.18
N GLU A 111 -7.54 6.85 2.08
CA GLU A 111 -7.98 5.50 1.71
C GLU A 111 -6.77 4.55 1.59
N LEU A 112 -5.66 5.01 1.01
CA LEU A 112 -4.44 4.23 0.92
C LEU A 112 -3.77 4.01 2.29
N GLU A 113 -3.75 5.02 3.17
CA GLU A 113 -3.27 4.85 4.55
C GLU A 113 -4.07 3.79 5.32
N GLU A 114 -5.40 3.78 5.16
CA GLU A 114 -6.27 2.77 5.76
C GLU A 114 -5.95 1.35 5.25
N LEU A 115 -5.62 1.21 3.96
CA LEU A 115 -5.15 -0.06 3.40
C LEU A 115 -3.78 -0.47 3.96
N VAL A 116 -2.84 0.47 4.07
CA VAL A 116 -1.51 0.23 4.65
C VAL A 116 -1.66 -0.28 6.08
N ASP A 117 -2.47 0.38 6.90
CA ASP A 117 -2.68 -0.01 8.29
C ASP A 117 -3.33 -1.41 8.37
N ARG A 118 -4.38 -1.66 7.57
CA ARG A 118 -5.07 -2.95 7.53
C ARG A 118 -4.16 -4.10 7.14
N TYR A 119 -3.38 -3.95 6.07
CA TYR A 119 -2.62 -5.06 5.51
C TYR A 119 -1.24 -5.22 6.15
N LEU A 120 -0.62 -4.15 6.64
CA LEU A 120 0.69 -4.24 7.30
C LEU A 120 0.60 -4.38 8.82
N THR A 121 -0.60 -4.54 9.40
CA THR A 121 -0.75 -4.89 10.82
C THR A 121 0.12 -6.11 11.17
N ALA A 122 0.80 -6.05 12.31
CA ALA A 122 1.79 -7.05 12.72
C ALA A 122 1.22 -8.45 13.05
N THR A 123 -0.10 -8.63 13.05
CA THR A 123 -0.78 -9.87 13.49
C THR A 123 -0.24 -11.13 12.80
N PRO A 124 -0.17 -11.22 11.45
CA PRO A 124 0.28 -12.45 10.81
C PRO A 124 1.74 -12.81 11.10
N VAL A 125 2.61 -11.80 11.21
CA VAL A 125 4.03 -12.00 11.54
C VAL A 125 4.18 -12.49 12.97
N ARG A 126 3.43 -11.90 13.91
CA ARG A 126 3.45 -12.30 15.33
C ARG A 126 2.97 -13.74 15.49
N ASP A 127 1.88 -14.11 14.83
CA ASP A 127 1.28 -15.43 14.97
C ASP A 127 2.23 -16.52 14.43
N VAL A 128 2.86 -16.28 13.28
CA VAL A 128 3.89 -17.18 12.73
C VAL A 128 5.14 -17.25 13.63
N LYS A 129 5.58 -16.12 14.20
CA LYS A 129 6.68 -16.11 15.19
C LYS A 129 6.34 -16.97 16.42
N SER A 130 5.08 -16.96 16.87
CA SER A 130 4.62 -17.81 17.97
C SER A 130 4.67 -19.29 17.60
N GLU A 131 4.12 -19.66 16.44
CA GLU A 131 4.10 -21.07 15.98
C GLU A 131 5.53 -21.62 15.82
N ILE A 132 6.45 -20.84 15.24
CA ILE A 132 7.87 -21.23 15.12
C ILE A 132 8.51 -21.46 16.50
N LYS A 133 8.21 -20.59 17.48
CA LYS A 133 8.73 -20.72 18.84
C LYS A 133 8.23 -22.00 19.51
N GLU A 134 6.95 -22.32 19.36
CA GLU A 134 6.35 -23.55 19.88
C GLU A 134 6.98 -24.80 19.27
N LEU A 135 7.13 -24.84 17.94
CA LEU A 135 7.79 -25.93 17.22
C LEU A 135 9.23 -26.15 17.73
N ARG A 136 9.98 -25.07 17.96
CA ARG A 136 11.35 -25.15 18.46
C ARG A 136 11.41 -25.74 19.88
N GLN A 137 10.47 -25.36 20.75
CA GLN A 137 10.38 -25.89 22.12
C GLN A 137 10.04 -27.39 22.11
N LEU A 138 9.10 -27.83 21.27
CA LEU A 138 8.73 -29.23 21.13
C LEU A 138 9.91 -30.09 20.66
N SER A 139 10.64 -29.63 19.63
CA SER A 139 11.85 -30.31 19.14
C SER A 139 12.93 -30.46 20.23
N SER A 140 13.18 -29.40 21.01
CA SER A 140 14.16 -29.47 22.10
C SER A 140 13.78 -30.46 23.21
N ARG A 141 12.48 -30.57 23.55
CA ARG A 141 11.99 -31.51 24.56
C ARG A 141 12.09 -32.96 24.09
N SER A 142 11.83 -33.22 22.80
CA SER A 142 12.00 -34.54 22.21
C SER A 142 13.45 -35.02 22.25
N LYS A 143 14.41 -34.12 22.03
CA LYS A 143 15.85 -34.43 22.04
C LYS A 143 16.43 -34.65 23.45
N SER A 144 15.83 -34.06 24.48
CA SER A 144 16.27 -34.24 25.88
C SER A 144 15.71 -35.50 26.57
N GLY A 145 14.74 -36.18 25.94
CA GLY A 145 14.06 -37.36 26.48
C GLY A 145 14.41 -38.68 25.80
N SER A 146 15.35 -38.67 24.84
CA SER A 146 15.95 -39.86 24.20
C SER A 146 17.42 -39.97 24.62
#